data_AF-A0A961QN01-F1
#
_entry.id   AF-A0A961QN01-F1
#
_cell.length_a   1.000
_cell.length_b   1.000
_cell.length_c   1.000
_cell.angle_alpha   90.00
_cell.angle_beta   90.00
_cell.angle_gamma   90.00
#
_symmetry.space_group_name_H-M   'P 1'
#
loop_
_entity.id
_entity.type
_entity.pdbx_description
1 polymer ?
#
loop_
_entity_poly.entity_id
_entity_poly.type
_entity_poly.pdbx_seq_one_letter_code
_entity_poly.pdbx_strand_id
1 'polypeptide(L)'
;VMVMYGGQIVEHAPARELFARPRHPYTRALLKTVPSVRGAREARLSVIEGQPPILWAAPMSCAFRARCPHAIDLCSIQNPPRFNVGPGHDAACFWDFDKDGPRDV
;
A
#
# COMPACT_ATOMS: atom_id res chain seq x y z
N VAL A 1 5.37 -12.69 -3.05
CA VAL A 1 5.24 -12.02 -1.74
C VAL A 1 3.87 -11.40 -1.69
N MET A 2 3.11 -11.64 -0.62
CA MET A 2 1.79 -11.03 -0.41
C MET A 2 1.89 -10.04 0.74
N VAL A 3 1.46 -8.80 0.50
CA VAL A 3 1.36 -7.74 1.52
C VAL A 3 -0.09 -7.65 1.93
N MET A 4 -0.33 -7.68 3.23
CA MET A 4 -1.68 -7.62 3.81
C MET A 4 -1.84 -6.41 4.72
N TYR A 5 -3.04 -5.83 4.72
CA TYR A 5 -3.44 -4.79 5.66
C TYR A 5 -4.93 -4.89 5.95
N GLY A 6 -5.32 -4.82 7.22
CA GLY A 6 -6.72 -4.90 7.63
C GLY A 6 -7.42 -6.18 7.17
N GLY A 7 -6.71 -7.30 7.15
CA GLY A 7 -7.23 -8.60 6.69
C GLY A 7 -7.38 -8.74 5.17
N GLN A 8 -6.96 -7.73 4.37
CA GLN A 8 -7.03 -7.76 2.92
C GLN A 8 -5.64 -7.91 2.29
N ILE A 9 -5.53 -8.65 1.18
CA ILE A 9 -4.33 -8.61 0.32
C ILE A 9 -4.33 -7.28 -0.42
N VAL A 10 -3.39 -6.41 -0.08
CA VAL A 10 -3.30 -5.06 -0.65
C VAL A 10 -2.32 -4.98 -1.81
N GLU A 11 -1.34 -5.89 -1.86
CA GLU A 11 -0.40 -5.99 -2.96
C GLU A 11 0.23 -7.38 -3.02
N HIS A 12 0.42 -7.91 -4.22
CA HIS A 12 1.05 -9.20 -4.44
C HIS A 12 1.98 -9.12 -5.65
N ALA A 13 3.24 -9.53 -5.48
CA ALA A 13 4.24 -9.54 -6.55
C ALA A 13 5.41 -10.49 -6.26
N PRO A 14 6.23 -10.88 -7.26
CA PRO A 14 7.57 -11.42 -7.02
C PRO A 14 8.38 -10.46 -6.14
N ALA A 15 9.24 -11.00 -5.27
CA ALA A 15 9.97 -10.18 -4.31
C ALA A 15 10.73 -9.02 -4.99
N ARG A 16 11.52 -9.32 -6.04
CA ARG A 16 12.28 -8.30 -6.78
C ARG A 16 11.40 -7.17 -7.31
N GLU A 17 10.22 -7.50 -7.85
CA GLU A 17 9.29 -6.51 -8.40
C GLU A 17 8.68 -5.65 -7.29
N LEU A 18 8.29 -6.27 -6.16
CA LEU A 18 7.73 -5.55 -5.02
C LEU A 18 8.70 -4.51 -4.45
N PHE A 19 9.99 -4.85 -4.35
CA PHE A 19 11.03 -3.93 -3.87
C PHE A 19 11.36 -2.84 -4.90
N ALA A 20 11.26 -3.13 -6.20
CA ALA A 20 11.60 -2.18 -7.26
C ALA A 20 10.46 -1.21 -7.59
N ARG A 21 9.22 -1.69 -7.66
CA ARG A 21 8.04 -0.93 -8.12
C ARG A 21 6.82 -1.09 -7.22
N PRO A 22 6.90 -0.81 -5.90
CA PRO A 22 5.75 -0.94 -4.99
C PRO A 22 4.60 -0.01 -5.41
N ARG A 23 3.40 -0.57 -5.57
CA ARG A 23 2.20 0.08 -6.11
C ARG A 23 1.18 0.46 -5.05
N HIS A 24 1.13 -0.19 -3.90
CA HIS A 24 0.23 0.19 -2.83
C HIS A 24 0.92 1.20 -1.88
N PRO A 25 0.26 2.31 -1.49
CA PRO A 25 0.85 3.31 -0.59
C PRO A 25 1.35 2.72 0.74
N TYR A 26 0.64 1.72 1.27
CA TYR A 26 1.10 0.96 2.45
C TYR A 26 2.43 0.22 2.21
N THR A 27 2.57 -0.52 1.10
CA THR A 27 3.82 -1.22 0.76
C THR A 27 4.97 -0.24 0.59
N ARG A 28 4.74 0.89 -0.10
CA ARG A 28 5.73 1.96 -0.24
C ARG A 28 6.18 2.48 1.12
N ALA A 29 5.23 2.70 2.02
CA ALA A 29 5.53 3.17 3.37
C ALA A 29 6.30 2.13 4.18
N LEU A 30 5.92 0.84 4.12
CA LEU A 30 6.66 -0.25 4.75
C LEU A 30 8.11 -0.31 4.28
N LEU A 31 8.34 -0.28 2.96
CA LEU A 31 9.69 -0.36 2.40
C LEU A 31 10.56 0.84 2.79
N LYS A 32 9.97 2.04 2.97
CA LYS A 32 10.68 3.21 3.50
C LYS A 32 11.07 3.06 4.98
N THR A 33 10.40 2.19 5.74
CA THR A 33 10.75 1.95 7.16
C THR A 33 11.91 0.97 7.33
N VAL A 34 12.32 0.28 6.25
CA VAL A 34 13.43 -0.68 6.29
C VAL A 34 14.76 0.09 6.36
N PRO A 35 15.54 -0.04 7.44
CA PRO A 35 16.80 0.68 7.56
C PRO A 35 17.82 0.18 6.54
N SER A 36 18.63 1.10 6.01
CA SER A 36 19.78 0.71 5.20
C SER A 36 20.79 -0.08 6.06
N VAL A 37 21.25 -1.22 5.54
CA VAL A 37 22.36 -1.99 6.11
C VAL A 37 23.74 -1.44 5.72
N ARG A 38 23.78 -0.41 4.86
CA ARG A 38 25.00 0.26 4.42
C ARG A 38 24.96 1.75 4.78
N GLY A 39 26.10 2.29 5.21
CA GLY A 39 26.24 3.70 5.57
C GLY A 39 25.99 3.99 7.06
N ALA A 40 25.98 5.28 7.41
CA ALA A 40 25.70 5.72 8.77
C ALA A 40 24.24 5.42 9.13
N ARG A 41 24.02 4.91 10.35
CA ARG A 41 22.67 4.66 10.89
C ARG A 41 21.89 5.97 10.94
N GLU A 42 20.69 5.98 10.38
CA GLU A 42 19.79 7.13 10.49
C GLU A 42 19.46 7.42 11.96
N ALA A 43 19.43 8.71 12.33
CA ALA A 43 19.16 9.14 13.69
C ALA A 43 17.73 8.80 14.15
N ARG A 44 16.77 8.70 13.20
CA ARG A 44 15.38 8.30 13.44
C ARG A 44 14.88 7.47 12.26
N LEU A 45 14.19 6.38 12.57
CA LEU A 45 13.54 5.55 11.55
C LEU A 45 12.27 6.23 11.06
N SER A 46 12.04 6.17 9.76
CA SER A 46 10.74 6.56 9.18
C SER A 46 9.66 5.61 9.69
N VAL A 47 8.56 6.15 10.20
CA VAL A 47 7.40 5.38 10.67
C VAL A 47 6.17 5.72 9.84
N ILE A 48 5.23 4.78 9.75
CA ILE A 48 3.93 5.03 9.13
C ILE A 48 3.03 5.66 10.19
N GLU A 49 2.74 6.96 10.04
CA GLU A 49 1.93 7.71 10.99
C GLU A 49 0.52 7.12 11.19
N GLY A 50 -0.04 7.37 12.37
CA GLY A 50 -1.37 6.89 12.77
C GLY A 50 -1.41 5.42 13.20
N GLN A 51 -2.58 5.01 13.68
CA GLN A 51 -2.82 3.66 14.21
C GLN A 51 -3.54 2.77 13.18
N PRO A 52 -3.26 1.46 13.14
CA PRO A 52 -4.09 0.51 12.39
C PRO A 52 -5.55 0.54 12.82
N PRO A 53 -6.51 0.29 11.90
CA PRO A 53 -7.92 0.24 12.25
C PRO A 53 -8.20 -0.94 13.17
N ILE A 54 -9.08 -0.72 14.15
CA ILE A 54 -9.64 -1.81 14.96
C ILE A 54 -10.74 -2.48 14.12
N LEU A 55 -10.56 -3.77 13.81
CA LEU A 55 -11.48 -4.52 12.97
C LEU A 55 -12.26 -5.55 13.81
N TRP A 56 -13.58 -5.45 13.73
CA TRP A 56 -14.54 -6.39 14.31
C TRP A 56 -15.26 -7.21 13.23
N ALA A 57 -15.21 -6.73 11.98
CA ALA A 57 -15.69 -7.39 10.77
C ALA A 57 -14.76 -7.06 9.59
N ALA A 58 -14.96 -7.73 8.45
CA ALA A 58 -14.23 -7.39 7.23
C ALA A 58 -14.51 -5.94 6.81
N PRO A 59 -13.49 -5.16 6.43
CA PRO A 59 -13.68 -3.77 6.03
C PRO A 59 -14.52 -3.70 4.75
N MET A 60 -15.49 -2.77 4.69
CA MET A 60 -16.30 -2.53 3.49
C MET A 60 -15.67 -1.50 2.54
N SER A 61 -14.75 -0.68 3.07
CA SER A 61 -14.01 0.36 2.34
C SER A 61 -12.51 0.22 2.61
N CYS A 62 -11.67 0.91 1.82
CA CYS A 62 -10.22 0.80 1.94
C CYS A 62 -9.73 1.02 3.39
N ALA A 63 -9.26 -0.06 4.03
CA ALA A 63 -8.83 -0.03 5.43
C ALA A 63 -7.63 0.91 5.68
N PHE A 64 -6.80 1.17 4.65
CA PHE A 64 -5.63 2.05 4.76
C PHE A 64 -5.95 3.53 4.52
N ARG A 65 -7.18 3.90 4.15
CA ARG A 65 -7.57 5.27 3.78
C ARG A 65 -7.09 6.33 4.77
N ALA A 66 -7.31 6.12 6.07
CA ALA A 66 -7.00 7.10 7.11
C ALA A 66 -5.49 7.42 7.24
N ARG A 67 -4.61 6.58 6.67
CA ARG A 67 -3.15 6.72 6.72
C ARG A 67 -2.54 6.87 5.32
N CYS A 68 -3.38 6.93 4.30
CA CYS A 68 -2.95 6.97 2.90
C CYS A 68 -2.81 8.42 2.43
N PRO A 69 -1.62 8.85 1.97
CA PRO A 69 -1.45 10.19 1.40
C PRO A 69 -2.11 10.35 0.01
N HIS A 70 -2.54 9.25 -0.61
CA HIS A 70 -3.22 9.22 -1.91
C HIS A 70 -4.69 8.80 -1.77
N ALA A 71 -5.30 9.04 -0.61
CA ALA A 71 -6.71 8.74 -0.39
C ALA A 71 -7.58 9.61 -1.30
N ILE A 72 -8.53 8.96 -1.99
CA ILE A 72 -9.58 9.62 -2.79
C ILE A 72 -10.96 9.24 -2.23
N ASP A 73 -12.01 9.90 -2.68
CA ASP A 73 -13.38 9.71 -2.15
C ASP A 73 -13.87 8.27 -2.29
N LEU A 74 -13.54 7.59 -3.39
CA LEU A 74 -13.92 6.20 -3.62
C LEU A 74 -13.36 5.24 -2.55
N CYS A 75 -12.20 5.56 -1.96
CA CYS A 75 -11.61 4.77 -0.87
C CYS A 75 -12.50 4.72 0.38
N SER A 76 -13.40 5.69 0.57
CA SER A 76 -14.38 5.70 1.69
C SER A 76 -15.62 4.88 1.39
N ILE A 77 -15.87 4.59 0.12
CA ILE A 77 -17.13 4.00 -0.35
C ILE A 77 -16.99 2.49 -0.49
N GLN A 78 -15.87 2.02 -1.04
CA GLN A 78 -15.66 0.60 -1.29
C GLN A 78 -14.19 0.18 -1.22
N ASN A 79 -13.96 -1.13 -1.13
CA ASN A 79 -12.62 -1.69 -1.30
C ASN A 79 -12.19 -1.65 -2.77
N PRO A 80 -10.94 -1.28 -3.07
CA PRO A 80 -10.39 -1.44 -4.40
C PRO A 80 -10.27 -2.92 -4.77
N PRO A 81 -10.69 -3.33 -5.99
CA PRO A 81 -10.34 -4.65 -6.50
C PRO A 81 -8.84 -4.74 -6.73
N ARG A 82 -8.31 -5.96 -6.92
CA ARG A 82 -6.90 -6.16 -7.27
C ARG A 82 -6.71 -5.84 -8.76
N PHE A 83 -6.09 -4.71 -9.06
CA PHE A 83 -5.74 -4.31 -10.41
C PHE A 83 -4.43 -5.01 -10.82
N ASN A 84 -4.37 -5.50 -12.06
CA ASN A 84 -3.10 -5.93 -12.65
C ASN A 84 -2.24 -4.69 -12.93
N VAL A 85 -1.03 -4.67 -12.38
CA VAL A 85 -0.08 -3.55 -12.48
C VAL A 85 1.28 -3.99 -13.04
N GLY A 86 1.33 -5.19 -13.61
CA GLY A 86 2.52 -5.80 -14.18
C GLY A 86 2.48 -7.33 -14.14
N PRO A 87 3.46 -8.00 -14.78
CA PRO A 87 3.55 -9.47 -14.80
C PRO A 87 3.66 -10.06 -13.39
N GLY A 88 2.63 -10.80 -12.98
CA GLY A 88 2.55 -11.38 -11.64
C GLY A 88 2.44 -10.35 -10.52
N HIS A 89 2.10 -9.10 -10.83
CA HIS A 89 1.96 -8.00 -9.87
C HIS A 89 0.52 -7.47 -9.89
N ASP A 90 -0.14 -7.56 -8.74
CA ASP A 90 -1.45 -6.96 -8.52
C ASP A 90 -1.48 -6.09 -7.26
N ALA A 91 -2.32 -5.05 -7.27
CA ALA A 91 -2.50 -4.13 -6.15
C ALA A 91 -3.95 -3.72 -5.98
N ALA A 92 -4.44 -3.75 -4.75
CA ALA A 92 -5.75 -3.26 -4.37
C ALA A 92 -5.68 -1.75 -4.06
N CYS A 93 -5.59 -0.90 -5.10
CA CYS A 93 -5.50 0.55 -4.93
C CYS A 93 -6.18 1.31 -6.07
N PHE A 94 -6.99 2.32 -5.72
CA PHE A 94 -7.58 3.24 -6.70
C PHE A 94 -6.60 4.28 -7.23
N TRP A 95 -5.42 4.45 -6.63
CA TRP A 95 -4.36 5.31 -7.16
C TRP A 95 -3.47 4.54 -8.13
N ASP A 96 -3.19 5.12 -9.29
CA ASP A 96 -2.23 4.64 -10.26
C ASP A 96 -0.94 5.47 -10.18
N PHE A 97 0.15 4.82 -9.76
CA PHE A 97 1.46 5.46 -9.66
C PHE A 97 2.17 5.67 -11.00
N ASP A 98 1.76 4.99 -12.08
CA ASP A 98 2.33 5.24 -13.41
C ASP A 98 1.70 6.49 -14.04
N LYS A 99 0.43 6.79 -13.71
CA LYS A 99 -0.29 7.99 -14.17
C LYS A 99 -0.23 9.17 -13.19
N ASP A 100 0.28 8.93 -11.99
CA ASP A 100 0.20 9.84 -10.84
C ASP A 100 -1.20 10.41 -10.62
N GLY A 101 -2.20 9.53 -10.60
CA GLY A 101 -3.60 9.92 -10.51
C GLY A 101 -4.54 8.76 -10.16
N PRO A 102 -5.83 9.03 -9.95
CA PRO A 102 -6.82 7.98 -9.76
C PRO A 102 -6.94 7.10 -11.02
N ARG A 103 -7.24 5.82 -10.82
CA ARG A 103 -7.63 4.89 -11.89
C ARG A 103 -8.99 5.28 -12.45
N ASP A 104 -9.18 5.04 -13.75
CA ASP A 104 -10.48 5.14 -14.41
C ASP A 104 -11.31 3.91 -14.01
N VAL A 105 -12.19 4.06 -13.02
CA VAL A 105 -12.99 2.98 -12.39
C VAL A 105 -14.45 3.36 -12.27
#